data_AF-A0A426GNU2-F1
#
_entry.id   AF-A0A426GNU2-F1
#
_cell.length_a   1.000
_cell.length_b   1.000
_cell.length_c   1.000
_cell.angle_alpha   90.00
_cell.angle_beta   90.00
_cell.angle_gamma   90.00
#
_symmetry.space_group_name_H-M   'P 1'
#
loop_
_entity.id
_entity.type
_entity.pdbx_description
1 polymer ?
#
loop_
_entity_poly.entity_id
_entity_poly.type
_entity_poly.pdbx_seq_one_letter_code
_entity_poly.pdbx_strand_id
1 'polypeptide(L)'
;MLPMRPFAIGLSAALAVAILIPAAVISAPKEEKSKPAAIDAKSRAIGKKDAPAIIQASGASCTVSDARFMGEDKKAGDKYYEVACSEGMGFAVIAKKEGAPQLYSCLESSQPGPDGKVGGLACLLPGNANPGAQLAPYVKKAGVTCEQENARAIGSGAKNSFFEVACKGGAGYIVQTTNPMNLNGEVVANSCLLYEEGGNVSCKLTNRQTQLQLVDTLNTAAANNCVIKDRRYVLSTKADNYFEVACQDGKGYMYQQTMATGAFVKSIPCAQAGFVGGGCTMTDAVAAQTEQAGFYGKLSAKAGFPCDVEKYGMLPSADPKKEVVELKCKGSEVGAIAIFTAAGGGTVFDCVTAELNGYRCSFTKKDTQYARLSQDLVGFNKASCKVSDVRIMGSTDNEGFVEVACSDGLPGWVLGYPTGVAKPAAKEFLSCAQAKGIGGGCKLPTNKVKG
;
A
#
# COMPACT_ATOMS: atom_id res chain seq x y z
N MET A 1 -10.07 -0.34 49.30
CA MET A 1 -9.73 -0.04 50.71
C MET A 1 -9.68 -1.35 51.49
N LEU A 2 -8.48 -1.90 51.66
CA LEU A 2 -7.96 -2.70 52.78
C LEU A 2 -6.44 -2.78 52.53
N PRO A 3 -5.60 -2.83 53.57
CA PRO A 3 -4.55 -1.83 53.74
C PRO A 3 -3.14 -2.28 53.35
N MET A 4 -2.37 -1.32 52.82
CA MET A 4 -0.90 -1.33 52.81
C MET A 4 -0.38 -1.04 54.22
N ARG A 5 0.67 -1.76 54.66
CA ARG A 5 1.66 -1.26 55.62
C ARG A 5 3.07 -1.85 55.37
N PRO A 6 4.14 -1.10 55.74
CA PRO A 6 5.37 -1.01 54.95
C PRO A 6 6.67 -1.28 55.77
N PHE A 7 7.83 -1.09 55.11
CA PHE A 7 9.19 -0.86 55.67
C PHE A 7 9.88 -2.08 56.33
N ALA A 8 11.20 -2.31 56.28
CA ALA A 8 12.35 -1.62 55.69
C ALA A 8 13.64 -2.45 55.98
N ILE A 9 14.72 -2.15 55.22
CA ILE A 9 16.16 -2.26 55.55
C ILE A 9 16.79 -3.67 55.63
N GLY A 10 17.92 -3.82 54.93
CA GLY A 10 18.89 -4.87 55.22
C GLY A 10 20.03 -5.01 54.21
N LEU A 11 20.76 -3.93 53.93
CA LEU A 11 22.05 -3.99 53.24
C LEU A 11 23.04 -4.75 54.13
N SER A 12 23.69 -5.79 53.64
CA SER A 12 24.85 -6.40 54.31
C SER A 12 25.82 -6.94 53.27
N ALA A 13 26.94 -6.23 53.16
CA ALA A 13 28.12 -6.61 52.41
C ALA A 13 29.06 -7.46 53.29
N ALA A 14 29.99 -8.14 52.60
CA ALA A 14 31.21 -8.76 53.07
C ALA A 14 31.10 -10.15 53.73
N LEU A 15 31.70 -11.16 53.12
CA LEU A 15 33.08 -11.54 53.47
C LEU A 15 33.68 -12.48 52.42
N ALA A 16 34.78 -12.06 51.81
CA ALA A 16 35.67 -12.93 51.05
C ALA A 16 36.54 -13.72 52.03
N VAL A 17 36.60 -15.04 51.88
CA VAL A 17 37.62 -15.89 52.52
C VAL A 17 38.37 -16.62 51.42
N ALA A 18 39.61 -16.18 51.22
CA ALA A 18 40.60 -16.87 50.41
C ALA A 18 41.16 -18.06 51.20
N ILE A 19 41.09 -19.26 50.64
CA ILE A 19 41.84 -20.43 51.12
C ILE A 19 42.88 -20.77 50.06
N LEU A 20 44.15 -20.63 50.45
CA LEU A 20 45.34 -21.11 49.75
C LEU A 20 45.51 -22.60 50.05
N ILE A 21 45.63 -23.44 49.01
CA ILE A 21 46.22 -24.79 49.09
C ILE A 21 47.29 -24.88 48.00
N PRO A 22 48.52 -25.36 48.31
CA PRO A 22 49.61 -25.46 47.34
C PRO A 22 49.46 -26.64 46.38
N ALA A 23 50.06 -26.47 45.21
CA ALA A 23 50.00 -27.31 44.03
C ALA A 23 50.56 -28.73 44.18
N ALA A 24 49.90 -29.69 43.53
CA ALA A 24 50.55 -30.84 42.92
C ALA A 24 50.07 -30.97 41.47
N VAL A 25 51.06 -31.03 40.58
CA VAL A 25 50.99 -30.87 39.13
C VAL A 25 50.58 -32.20 38.48
N ILE A 26 49.49 -32.20 37.71
CA ILE A 26 49.36 -33.06 36.52
C ILE A 26 48.93 -32.12 35.38
N SER A 27 49.88 -31.84 34.50
CA SER A 27 49.73 -31.02 33.32
C SER A 27 48.76 -31.66 32.33
N ALA A 28 47.53 -31.14 32.25
CA ALA A 28 46.68 -31.27 31.09
C ALA A 28 46.43 -29.85 30.56
N PRO A 29 46.70 -29.54 29.28
CA PRO A 29 46.42 -28.22 28.75
C PRO A 29 44.91 -28.01 28.77
N LYS A 30 44.48 -27.11 29.66
CA LYS A 30 43.19 -26.46 29.65
C LYS A 30 43.17 -25.61 28.38
N GLU A 31 42.57 -26.12 27.30
CA GLU A 31 42.30 -25.28 26.14
C GLU A 31 41.31 -24.18 26.55
N GLU A 32 41.76 -22.96 26.30
CA GLU A 32 41.10 -21.72 26.62
C GLU A 32 39.74 -21.62 25.91
N LYS A 33 38.76 -21.10 26.66
CA LYS A 33 37.59 -20.49 26.04
C LYS A 33 38.05 -19.30 25.17
N SER A 34 37.49 -19.24 23.97
CA SER A 34 37.29 -18.06 23.12
C SER A 34 38.49 -17.42 22.41
N LYS A 35 38.89 -18.02 21.28
CA LYS A 35 39.16 -17.30 20.01
C LYS A 35 38.39 -18.03 18.89
N PRO A 36 37.77 -17.33 17.92
CA PRO A 36 37.28 -18.00 16.70
C PRO A 36 38.44 -18.77 16.08
N ALA A 37 38.23 -20.04 15.74
CA ALA A 37 39.25 -20.84 15.07
C ALA A 37 39.74 -20.10 13.83
N ALA A 38 41.03 -19.78 13.78
CA ALA A 38 41.62 -19.11 12.62
C ALA A 38 41.35 -19.96 11.38
N ILE A 39 40.88 -19.34 10.31
CA ILE A 39 40.57 -20.04 9.06
C ILE A 39 41.87 -20.59 8.48
N ASP A 40 41.99 -21.92 8.45
CA ASP A 40 43.16 -22.61 7.93
C ASP A 40 43.39 -22.28 6.44
N ALA A 41 44.63 -21.91 6.09
CA ALA A 41 45.00 -21.46 4.76
C ALA A 41 44.83 -22.57 3.70
N LYS A 42 45.10 -23.83 4.08
CA LYS A 42 44.93 -24.98 3.19
C LYS A 42 43.45 -25.23 2.89
N SER A 43 42.60 -25.14 3.90
CA SER A 43 41.15 -25.24 3.79
C SER A 43 40.57 -24.14 2.89
N ARG A 44 41.08 -22.90 3.01
CA ARG A 44 40.71 -21.78 2.13
C ARG A 44 41.18 -22.01 0.68
N ALA A 45 42.38 -22.55 0.47
CA ALA A 45 42.89 -22.86 -0.87
C ALA A 45 42.05 -23.93 -1.57
N ILE A 46 41.67 -25.01 -0.86
CA ILE A 46 40.76 -26.05 -1.38
C ILE A 46 39.39 -25.44 -1.70
N GLY A 47 38.81 -24.69 -0.76
CA GLY A 47 37.52 -24.06 -0.94
C GLY A 47 37.47 -23.15 -2.16
N LYS A 48 38.46 -22.25 -2.32
CA LYS A 48 38.53 -21.34 -3.48
C LYS A 48 38.65 -22.05 -4.82
N LYS A 49 39.29 -23.23 -4.84
CA LYS A 49 39.41 -24.05 -6.05
C LYS A 49 38.10 -24.74 -6.42
N ASP A 50 37.44 -25.36 -5.44
CA ASP A 50 36.30 -26.25 -5.69
C ASP A 50 34.96 -25.50 -5.76
N ALA A 51 34.78 -24.48 -4.90
CA ALA A 51 33.49 -23.80 -4.71
C ALA A 51 32.89 -23.16 -5.98
N PRO A 52 33.65 -22.54 -6.90
CA PRO A 52 33.05 -21.92 -8.09
C PRO A 52 32.21 -22.89 -8.93
N ALA A 53 32.71 -24.11 -9.18
CA ALA A 53 31.98 -25.12 -9.95
C ALA A 53 30.76 -25.66 -9.18
N ILE A 54 30.88 -25.82 -7.86
CA ILE A 54 29.79 -26.30 -7.00
C ILE A 54 28.65 -25.28 -6.98
N ILE A 55 28.96 -24.00 -6.81
CA ILE A 55 27.97 -22.93 -6.82
C ILE A 55 27.29 -22.83 -8.19
N GLN A 56 28.05 -22.91 -9.28
CA GLN A 56 27.48 -22.92 -10.63
C GLN A 56 26.50 -24.08 -10.81
N ALA A 57 26.84 -25.28 -10.34
CA ALA A 57 25.97 -26.46 -10.41
C ALA A 57 24.72 -26.36 -9.53
N SER A 58 24.74 -25.52 -8.49
CA SER A 58 23.59 -25.30 -7.60
C SER A 58 22.51 -24.36 -8.18
N GLY A 59 22.88 -23.50 -9.13
CA GLY A 59 21.97 -22.47 -9.67
C GLY A 59 21.80 -21.22 -8.79
N ALA A 60 22.53 -21.11 -7.68
CA ALA A 60 22.59 -19.88 -6.88
C ALA A 60 23.32 -18.76 -7.64
N SER A 61 22.84 -17.51 -7.52
CA SER A 61 23.57 -16.35 -8.05
C SER A 61 24.63 -15.90 -7.04
N CYS A 62 25.81 -16.50 -7.11
CA CYS A 62 26.93 -16.14 -6.24
C CYS A 62 28.24 -16.14 -7.03
N THR A 63 28.80 -14.94 -7.24
CA THR A 63 30.19 -14.81 -7.68
C THR A 63 31.06 -15.05 -6.46
N VAL A 64 31.74 -16.19 -6.43
CA VAL A 64 32.58 -16.60 -5.28
C VAL A 64 33.73 -15.60 -5.07
N SER A 65 33.71 -14.88 -3.95
CA SER A 65 34.77 -13.95 -3.53
C SER A 65 35.78 -14.63 -2.60
N ASP A 66 35.30 -15.56 -1.79
CA ASP A 66 36.10 -16.38 -0.90
C ASP A 66 35.40 -17.71 -0.62
N ALA A 67 36.16 -18.74 -0.25
CA ALA A 67 35.60 -20.02 0.13
C ALA A 67 36.57 -20.81 1.01
N ARG A 68 36.04 -21.69 1.86
CA ARG A 68 36.83 -22.67 2.61
C ARG A 68 36.18 -24.04 2.60
N PHE A 69 37.01 -25.07 2.57
CA PHE A 69 36.61 -26.44 2.85
C PHE A 69 36.39 -26.61 4.36
N MET A 70 35.26 -27.21 4.75
CA MET A 70 34.86 -27.42 6.14
C MET A 70 35.07 -28.87 6.60
N GLY A 71 35.18 -29.81 5.66
CA GLY A 71 35.38 -31.21 5.95
C GLY A 71 34.63 -32.11 4.96
N GLU A 72 34.67 -33.41 5.22
CA GLU A 72 34.02 -34.43 4.40
C GLU A 72 33.43 -35.50 5.31
N ASP A 73 32.20 -35.93 5.01
CA ASP A 73 31.66 -37.19 5.52
C ASP A 73 32.15 -38.31 4.59
N LYS A 74 33.17 -39.02 5.03
CA LYS A 74 33.77 -40.12 4.25
C LYS A 74 32.82 -41.29 4.00
N LYS A 75 31.76 -41.45 4.79
CA LYS A 75 30.78 -42.54 4.61
C LYS A 75 29.78 -42.18 3.51
N ALA A 76 29.24 -40.97 3.54
CA ALA A 76 28.33 -40.47 2.51
C ALA A 76 29.05 -40.00 1.23
N GLY A 77 30.33 -39.63 1.35
CA GLY A 77 31.10 -38.96 0.30
C GLY A 77 30.76 -37.47 0.15
N ASP A 78 30.03 -36.90 1.11
CA ASP A 78 29.60 -35.50 1.08
C ASP A 78 30.74 -34.58 1.51
N LYS A 79 30.96 -33.51 0.75
CA LYS A 79 31.95 -32.48 1.08
C LYS A 79 31.27 -31.20 1.51
N TYR A 80 31.80 -30.59 2.56
CA TYR A 80 31.24 -29.39 3.18
C TYR A 80 32.12 -28.19 2.87
N TYR A 81 31.50 -27.09 2.44
CA TYR A 81 32.18 -25.85 2.12
C TYR A 81 31.45 -24.66 2.71
N GLU A 82 32.18 -23.59 2.96
CA GLU A 82 31.62 -22.27 3.14
C GLU A 82 32.02 -21.40 1.96
N VAL A 83 31.07 -20.61 1.46
CA VAL A 83 31.25 -19.69 0.33
C VAL A 83 30.83 -18.29 0.75
N ALA A 84 31.69 -17.31 0.48
CA ALA A 84 31.35 -15.90 0.50
C ALA A 84 31.17 -15.41 -0.94
N CYS A 85 30.12 -14.62 -1.16
CA CYS A 85 29.80 -14.05 -2.47
C CYS A 85 30.30 -12.60 -2.53
N SER A 86 30.69 -12.13 -3.71
CA SER A 86 31.01 -10.70 -3.92
C SER A 86 29.79 -9.81 -3.68
N GLU A 87 28.61 -10.31 -4.01
CA GLU A 87 27.32 -9.67 -3.78
C GLU A 87 26.31 -10.70 -3.28
N GLY A 88 25.44 -10.28 -2.34
CA GLY A 88 24.38 -11.12 -1.81
C GLY A 88 24.81 -12.04 -0.67
N MET A 89 23.97 -13.05 -0.41
CA MET A 89 24.08 -13.96 0.72
C MET A 89 25.16 -15.03 0.48
N GLY A 90 26.03 -15.26 1.47
CA GLY A 90 26.95 -16.40 1.48
C GLY A 90 26.26 -17.72 1.84
N PHE A 91 26.94 -18.84 1.61
CA PHE A 91 26.35 -20.17 1.80
C PHE A 91 27.26 -21.12 2.57
N ALA A 92 26.65 -21.94 3.44
CA ALA A 92 27.18 -23.25 3.79
C ALA A 92 26.66 -24.27 2.76
N VAL A 93 27.57 -25.03 2.16
CA VAL A 93 27.31 -25.89 1.01
C VAL A 93 27.62 -27.34 1.35
N ILE A 94 26.70 -28.23 1.02
CA ILE A 94 26.92 -29.67 1.02
C ILE A 94 27.00 -30.12 -0.44
N ALA A 95 28.22 -30.36 -0.91
CA ALA A 95 28.47 -30.98 -2.20
C ALA A 95 28.28 -32.49 -2.06
N LYS A 96 27.11 -32.96 -2.51
CA LYS A 96 26.75 -34.38 -2.49
C LYS A 96 27.58 -35.17 -3.48
N LYS A 97 27.91 -36.42 -3.15
CA LYS A 97 28.51 -37.35 -4.10
C LYS A 97 27.60 -37.62 -5.30
N GLU A 98 26.29 -37.68 -5.06
CA GLU A 98 25.24 -37.87 -6.06
C GLU A 98 24.12 -36.83 -5.86
N GLY A 99 23.69 -36.19 -6.95
CA GLY A 99 22.66 -35.14 -6.94
C GLY A 99 23.20 -33.71 -6.89
N ALA A 100 22.28 -32.74 -6.87
CA ALA A 100 22.62 -31.32 -6.84
C ALA A 100 23.18 -30.91 -5.46
N PRO A 101 24.13 -29.96 -5.39
CA PRO A 101 24.60 -29.41 -4.12
C PRO A 101 23.45 -28.80 -3.30
N GLN A 102 23.47 -29.03 -1.99
CA GLN A 102 22.53 -28.40 -1.07
C GLN A 102 23.14 -27.12 -0.48
N LEU A 103 22.38 -26.03 -0.49
CA LEU A 103 22.82 -24.74 0.00
C LEU A 103 21.97 -24.30 1.18
N TYR A 104 22.63 -23.85 2.24
CA TYR A 104 22.04 -23.15 3.37
C TYR A 104 22.62 -21.75 3.41
N SER A 105 21.77 -20.73 3.53
CA SER A 105 22.27 -19.37 3.70
C SER A 105 23.14 -19.27 4.96
N CYS A 106 24.19 -18.46 4.93
CA CYS A 106 25.01 -18.24 6.12
C CYS A 106 24.20 -17.65 7.29
N LEU A 107 23.08 -16.98 7.00
CA LEU A 107 22.16 -16.51 8.02
C LEU A 107 21.41 -17.65 8.71
N GLU A 108 21.06 -18.70 7.97
CA GLU A 108 20.38 -19.89 8.49
C GLU A 108 21.36 -20.83 9.19
N SER A 109 22.53 -21.10 8.58
CA SER A 109 23.52 -22.03 9.13
C SER A 109 24.23 -21.51 10.39
N SER A 110 24.21 -20.19 10.61
CA SER A 110 24.82 -19.55 11.77
C SER A 110 23.81 -19.27 12.90
N GLN A 111 22.55 -19.70 12.78
CA GLN A 111 21.61 -19.56 13.88
C GLN A 111 21.97 -20.50 15.04
N PRO A 112 21.94 -20.01 16.29
CA PRO A 112 22.03 -20.88 17.46
C PRO A 112 20.87 -21.87 17.50
N GLY A 113 21.19 -23.14 17.79
CA GLY A 113 20.18 -24.15 18.09
C GLY A 113 19.50 -23.92 19.45
N PRO A 114 18.55 -24.79 19.84
CA PRO A 114 17.84 -24.68 21.12
C PRO A 114 18.76 -24.69 22.36
N ASP A 115 19.95 -25.29 22.24
CA ASP A 115 20.99 -25.32 23.28
C ASP A 115 21.88 -24.07 23.28
N GLY A 116 21.57 -23.08 22.45
CA GLY A 116 22.31 -21.83 22.30
C GLY A 116 23.63 -21.97 21.51
N LYS A 117 23.94 -23.15 20.97
CA LYS A 117 25.18 -23.38 20.21
C LYS A 117 24.94 -23.25 18.72
N VAL A 118 25.90 -22.66 18.02
CA VAL A 118 25.91 -22.61 16.56
C VAL A 118 26.37 -23.96 16.00
N GLY A 119 25.71 -24.42 14.94
CA GLY A 119 26.02 -25.71 14.31
C GLY A 119 27.38 -25.73 13.62
N GLY A 120 27.88 -26.93 13.31
CA GLY A 120 29.15 -27.10 12.58
C GLY A 120 29.18 -26.50 11.17
N LEU A 121 28.02 -26.10 10.62
CA LEU A 121 27.87 -25.41 9.35
C LEU A 121 27.86 -23.87 9.49
N ALA A 122 28.11 -23.34 10.68
CA ALA A 122 28.20 -21.89 10.90
C ALA A 122 29.29 -21.28 10.02
N CYS A 123 28.95 -20.16 9.38
CA CYS A 123 29.85 -19.43 8.51
C CYS A 123 30.86 -18.62 9.33
N LEU A 124 32.14 -18.64 8.92
CA LEU A 124 33.25 -17.96 9.59
C LEU A 124 34.07 -17.05 8.65
N LEU A 125 33.89 -17.12 7.33
CA LEU A 125 34.60 -16.27 6.38
C LEU A 125 34.30 -14.79 6.69
N PRO A 126 35.29 -13.88 6.57
CA PRO A 126 35.08 -12.46 6.86
C PRO A 126 33.92 -11.83 6.06
N GLY A 127 33.75 -12.24 4.80
CA GLY A 127 32.64 -11.79 3.95
C GLY A 127 31.26 -12.19 4.47
N ASN A 128 31.18 -13.20 5.34
CA ASN A 128 29.96 -13.74 5.95
C ASN A 128 29.81 -13.41 7.43
N ALA A 129 30.66 -12.54 7.99
CA ALA A 129 30.66 -12.24 9.43
C ALA A 129 29.36 -11.56 9.91
N ASN A 130 28.64 -10.88 9.01
CA ASN A 130 27.31 -10.32 9.28
C ASN A 130 26.33 -10.77 8.19
N PRO A 131 25.85 -12.03 8.23
CA PRO A 131 25.01 -12.57 7.18
C PRO A 131 23.62 -11.91 7.15
N GLY A 132 23.17 -11.32 8.27
CA GLY A 132 21.95 -10.52 8.29
C GLY A 132 22.03 -9.34 7.32
N ALA A 133 23.11 -8.56 7.37
CA ALA A 133 23.29 -7.39 6.50
C ALA A 133 23.32 -7.73 4.99
N GLN A 134 23.61 -8.98 4.62
CA GLN A 134 23.61 -9.46 3.24
C GLN A 134 22.19 -9.51 2.62
N LEU A 135 21.12 -9.33 3.40
CA LEU A 135 19.75 -9.20 2.89
C LEU A 135 19.43 -7.83 2.30
N ALA A 136 20.21 -6.78 2.61
CA ALA A 136 19.92 -5.41 2.16
C ALA A 136 19.72 -5.28 0.63
N PRO A 137 20.51 -5.93 -0.25
CA PRO A 137 20.25 -5.91 -1.70
C PRO A 137 18.92 -6.53 -2.10
N TYR A 138 18.47 -7.59 -1.40
CA TYR A 138 17.19 -8.24 -1.65
C TYR A 138 16.02 -7.33 -1.24
N VAL A 139 16.13 -6.70 -0.06
CA VAL A 139 15.13 -5.73 0.43
C VAL A 139 15.00 -4.55 -0.54
N LYS A 140 16.15 -4.03 -1.01
CA LYS A 140 16.18 -2.98 -2.04
C LYS A 140 15.54 -3.45 -3.36
N LYS A 141 15.83 -4.68 -3.81
CA LYS A 141 15.23 -5.24 -5.03
C LYS A 141 13.71 -5.41 -4.91
N ALA A 142 13.21 -5.72 -3.72
CA ALA A 142 11.78 -5.76 -3.43
C ALA A 142 11.11 -4.37 -3.38
N GLY A 143 11.88 -3.30 -3.61
CA GLY A 143 11.36 -1.93 -3.64
C GLY A 143 11.16 -1.32 -2.26
N VAL A 144 11.78 -1.86 -1.20
CA VAL A 144 11.66 -1.34 0.17
C VAL A 144 12.92 -0.57 0.55
N THR A 145 12.76 0.66 1.05
CA THR A 145 13.85 1.40 1.72
C THR A 145 13.82 1.07 3.21
N CYS A 146 14.77 0.24 3.64
CA CYS A 146 14.88 -0.23 5.01
C CYS A 146 16.30 0.02 5.52
N GLU A 147 16.44 0.87 6.54
CA GLU A 147 17.67 0.86 7.34
C GLU A 147 17.61 -0.36 8.26
N GLN A 148 18.15 -1.47 7.80
CA GLN A 148 18.06 -2.75 8.49
C GLN A 148 18.75 -2.70 9.86
N GLU A 149 17.97 -3.01 10.90
CA GLU A 149 18.43 -3.12 12.28
C GLU A 149 18.77 -4.57 12.64
N ASN A 150 17.93 -5.52 12.20
CA ASN A 150 18.11 -6.93 12.49
C ASN A 150 17.53 -7.80 11.36
N ALA A 151 17.98 -9.04 11.27
CA ALA A 151 17.42 -10.03 10.35
C ALA A 151 17.57 -11.45 10.88
N ARG A 152 16.67 -12.34 10.43
CA ARG A 152 16.78 -13.77 10.69
C ARG A 152 16.28 -14.59 9.51
N ALA A 153 16.83 -15.79 9.38
CA ALA A 153 16.23 -16.84 8.57
C ALA A 153 14.95 -17.35 9.23
N ILE A 154 13.96 -17.66 8.40
CA ILE A 154 12.74 -18.36 8.79
C ILE A 154 12.83 -19.80 8.31
N GLY A 155 13.32 -20.00 7.08
CA GLY A 155 13.54 -21.29 6.46
C GLY A 155 13.26 -21.27 4.98
N SER A 156 13.36 -22.42 4.34
CA SER A 156 13.21 -22.57 2.90
C SER A 156 12.27 -23.73 2.55
N GLY A 157 11.41 -23.53 1.55
CA GLY A 157 10.59 -24.55 0.93
C GLY A 157 11.19 -25.02 -0.41
N ALA A 158 10.43 -25.78 -1.21
CA ALA A 158 10.93 -26.34 -2.47
C ALA A 158 11.33 -25.29 -3.52
N LYS A 159 10.71 -24.10 -3.50
CA LYS A 159 10.94 -23.04 -4.50
C LYS A 159 11.41 -21.72 -3.92
N ASN A 160 11.17 -21.48 -2.63
CA ASN A 160 11.35 -20.17 -2.02
C ASN A 160 12.08 -20.26 -0.68
N SER A 161 12.86 -19.24 -0.37
CA SER A 161 13.52 -19.01 0.91
C SER A 161 12.89 -17.79 1.57
N PHE A 162 12.69 -17.84 2.89
CA PHE A 162 12.01 -16.82 3.67
C PHE A 162 12.90 -16.26 4.77
N PHE A 163 12.93 -14.94 4.87
CA PHE A 163 13.68 -14.19 5.88
C PHE A 163 12.81 -13.13 6.50
N GLU A 164 13.09 -12.79 7.75
CA GLU A 164 12.54 -11.59 8.38
C GLU A 164 13.62 -10.52 8.45
N VAL A 165 13.24 -9.29 8.11
CA VAL A 165 14.05 -8.09 8.26
C VAL A 165 13.30 -7.10 9.14
N ALA A 166 13.96 -6.62 10.19
CA ALA A 166 13.50 -5.51 11.01
C ALA A 166 14.24 -4.24 10.59
N CYS A 167 13.50 -3.16 10.36
CA CYS A 167 14.02 -1.85 9.99
C CYS A 167 13.98 -0.92 11.20
N LYS A 168 14.93 0.02 11.24
CA LYS A 168 14.84 1.14 12.18
C LYS A 168 13.50 1.87 12.01
N GLY A 169 12.95 2.32 13.13
CA GLY A 169 11.61 2.92 13.18
C GLY A 169 10.48 1.89 13.34
N GLY A 170 10.81 0.59 13.48
CA GLY A 170 9.87 -0.44 13.92
C GLY A 170 9.13 -1.18 12.81
N ALA A 171 9.33 -0.82 11.53
CA ALA A 171 8.78 -1.57 10.41
C ALA A 171 9.47 -2.94 10.26
N GLY A 172 8.71 -3.96 9.86
CA GLY A 172 9.22 -5.32 9.64
C GLY A 172 8.70 -5.90 8.33
N TYR A 173 9.53 -6.73 7.69
CA TYR A 173 9.19 -7.37 6.42
C TYR A 173 9.58 -8.84 6.40
N ILE A 174 8.72 -9.65 5.78
CA ILE A 174 9.09 -10.97 5.29
C ILE A 174 9.63 -10.82 3.87
N VAL A 175 10.90 -11.13 3.70
CA VAL A 175 11.57 -11.19 2.40
C VAL A 175 11.49 -12.62 1.88
N GLN A 176 10.84 -12.78 0.73
CA GLN A 176 10.78 -14.02 -0.01
C GLN A 176 11.69 -13.91 -1.24
N THR A 177 12.53 -14.93 -1.46
CA THR A 177 13.32 -15.09 -2.69
C THR A 177 13.29 -16.55 -3.14
N THR A 178 13.89 -16.88 -4.28
CA THR A 178 13.98 -18.26 -4.77
C THR A 178 14.78 -19.17 -3.82
N ASN A 179 14.63 -20.47 -3.96
CA ASN A 179 15.49 -21.48 -3.34
C ASN A 179 16.16 -22.31 -4.45
N PRO A 180 17.51 -22.31 -4.57
CA PRO A 180 18.46 -21.54 -3.77
C PRO A 180 18.34 -20.03 -4.00
N MET A 181 18.83 -19.25 -3.02
CA MET A 181 18.73 -17.79 -3.07
C MET A 181 19.40 -17.23 -4.32
N ASN A 182 18.68 -16.35 -5.01
CA ASN A 182 19.15 -15.75 -6.25
C ASN A 182 18.71 -14.28 -6.32
N LEU A 183 19.68 -13.35 -6.24
CA LEU A 183 19.40 -11.91 -6.29
C LEU A 183 18.91 -11.48 -7.68
N ASN A 184 19.17 -12.26 -8.74
CA ASN A 184 18.61 -12.04 -10.06
C ASN A 184 17.20 -12.62 -10.23
N GLY A 185 16.81 -13.56 -9.35
CA GLY A 185 15.46 -14.15 -9.32
C GLY A 185 14.38 -13.23 -8.75
N GLU A 186 13.17 -13.76 -8.60
CA GLU A 186 12.07 -13.01 -7.98
C GLU A 186 12.38 -12.73 -6.50
N VAL A 187 12.14 -11.49 -6.08
CA VAL A 187 12.28 -11.05 -4.68
C VAL A 187 11.05 -10.21 -4.34
N VAL A 188 10.37 -10.59 -3.26
CA VAL A 188 9.17 -9.89 -2.76
C VAL A 188 9.37 -9.63 -1.28
N ALA A 189 8.95 -8.44 -0.83
CA ALA A 189 8.87 -8.11 0.58
C ALA A 189 7.42 -7.83 0.94
N ASN A 190 6.92 -8.51 1.97
CA ASN A 190 5.58 -8.28 2.50
C ASN A 190 5.69 -7.74 3.92
N SER A 191 4.79 -6.82 4.29
CA SER A 191 4.74 -6.31 5.66
C SER A 191 4.58 -7.45 6.67
N CYS A 192 5.32 -7.39 7.76
CA CYS A 192 5.17 -8.32 8.88
C CYS A 192 3.74 -8.33 9.45
N LEU A 193 2.98 -7.26 9.28
CA LEU A 193 1.58 -7.16 9.69
C LEU A 193 0.63 -8.08 8.92
N LEU A 194 1.06 -8.61 7.76
CA LEU A 194 0.31 -9.60 6.97
C LEU A 194 0.35 -11.01 7.60
N TYR A 195 1.30 -11.26 8.49
CA TYR A 195 1.54 -12.60 9.05
C TYR A 195 1.08 -12.66 10.50
N GLU A 196 0.34 -13.72 10.81
CA GLU A 196 -0.12 -13.99 12.16
C GLU A 196 1.01 -14.55 13.04
N GLU A 197 0.95 -14.24 14.33
CA GLU A 197 1.89 -14.78 15.30
C GLU A 197 1.71 -16.31 15.41
N GLY A 198 2.83 -17.04 15.45
CA GLY A 198 2.81 -18.51 15.53
C GLY A 198 2.52 -19.23 14.20
N GLY A 199 2.27 -18.52 13.10
CA GLY A 199 2.18 -19.12 11.76
C GLY A 199 3.50 -19.71 11.26
N ASN A 200 3.42 -20.58 10.23
CA ASN A 200 4.58 -21.19 9.56
C ASN A 200 5.59 -20.16 9.06
N VAL A 201 5.08 -19.01 8.59
CA VAL A 201 5.85 -17.79 8.37
C VAL A 201 5.26 -16.74 9.29
N SER A 202 6.07 -16.24 10.21
CA SER A 202 5.68 -15.26 11.22
C SER A 202 6.85 -14.33 11.49
N CYS A 203 6.56 -13.13 12.00
CA CYS A 203 7.57 -12.18 12.43
C CYS A 203 7.84 -12.31 13.93
N LYS A 204 9.12 -12.23 14.32
CA LYS A 204 9.62 -12.36 15.70
C LYS A 204 10.60 -11.26 16.10
N LEU A 205 11.16 -10.54 15.12
CA LEU A 205 12.05 -9.40 15.35
C LEU A 205 11.27 -8.11 15.57
N THR A 206 10.03 -8.06 15.09
CA THR A 206 9.16 -6.89 15.21
C THR A 206 7.89 -7.23 15.98
N ASN A 207 7.38 -6.25 16.74
CA ASN A 207 6.14 -6.38 17.48
C ASN A 207 4.99 -5.73 16.69
N ARG A 208 3.83 -6.40 16.64
CA ARG A 208 2.64 -5.92 15.90
C ARG A 208 2.15 -4.56 16.39
N GLN A 209 2.13 -4.34 17.70
CA GLN A 209 1.71 -3.07 18.29
C GLN A 209 2.67 -1.94 17.88
N THR A 210 3.98 -2.16 17.97
CA THR A 210 4.99 -1.19 17.52
C THR A 210 4.88 -0.89 16.03
N GLN A 211 4.66 -1.92 15.20
CA GLN A 211 4.45 -1.71 13.77
C GLN A 211 3.20 -0.87 13.49
N LEU A 212 2.12 -1.06 14.23
CA LEU A 212 0.90 -0.26 14.08
C LEU A 212 1.05 1.18 14.60
N GLN A 213 2.06 1.50 15.42
CA GLN A 213 2.35 2.89 15.82
C GLN A 213 2.77 3.76 14.63
N LEU A 214 3.27 3.18 13.53
CA LEU A 214 3.55 3.93 12.30
C LEU A 214 2.30 4.66 11.77
N VAL A 215 1.11 4.15 12.09
CA VAL A 215 -0.17 4.75 11.69
C VAL A 215 -0.38 6.11 12.37
N ASP A 216 0.22 6.38 13.54
CA ASP A 216 0.20 7.72 14.15
C ASP A 216 0.95 8.75 13.30
N THR A 217 2.06 8.34 12.69
CA THR A 217 2.80 9.18 11.73
C THR A 217 1.96 9.45 10.49
N LEU A 218 1.27 8.42 9.96
CA LEU A 218 0.36 8.59 8.82
C LEU A 218 -0.82 9.51 9.17
N ASN A 219 -1.36 9.39 10.38
CA ASN A 219 -2.44 10.24 10.87
C ASN A 219 -2.05 11.71 10.94
N THR A 220 -0.85 11.98 11.43
CA THR A 220 -0.27 13.33 11.48
C THR A 220 -0.13 13.91 10.08
N ALA A 221 0.35 13.11 9.12
CA ALA A 221 0.46 13.52 7.72
C ALA A 221 -0.89 13.70 7.01
N ALA A 222 -1.91 12.90 7.38
CA ALA A 222 -3.25 12.97 6.81
C ALA A 222 -4.01 14.25 7.17
N ALA A 223 -3.69 14.87 8.32
CA ALA A 223 -4.27 16.13 8.78
C ALA A 223 -5.81 16.19 8.74
N ASN A 224 -6.48 15.04 8.92
CA ASN A 224 -7.94 14.91 8.87
C ASN A 224 -8.63 15.05 10.25
N ASN A 225 -7.89 15.49 11.27
CA ASN A 225 -8.34 15.63 12.66
C ASN A 225 -8.88 14.34 13.30
N CYS A 226 -8.50 13.17 12.79
CA CYS A 226 -8.85 11.90 13.41
C CYS A 226 -8.10 11.70 14.72
N VAL A 227 -8.80 11.78 15.85
CA VAL A 227 -8.28 11.27 17.13
C VAL A 227 -8.45 9.76 17.10
N ILE A 228 -7.36 9.02 16.86
CA ILE A 228 -7.44 7.58 16.64
C ILE A 228 -7.94 6.86 17.91
N LYS A 229 -9.04 6.13 17.75
CA LYS A 229 -9.59 5.17 18.71
C LYS A 229 -8.99 3.79 18.50
N ASP A 230 -8.92 3.34 17.25
CA ASP A 230 -8.39 2.03 16.88
C ASP A 230 -7.75 2.06 15.49
N ARG A 231 -6.86 1.11 15.22
CA ARG A 231 -6.08 1.01 13.99
C ARG A 231 -5.82 -0.45 13.64
N ARG A 232 -5.88 -0.79 12.36
CA ARG A 232 -5.45 -2.10 11.88
C ARG A 232 -4.78 -2.02 10.52
N TYR A 233 -3.94 -3.00 10.26
CA TYR A 233 -3.49 -3.29 8.92
C TYR A 233 -4.60 -4.00 8.13
N VAL A 234 -4.73 -3.66 6.85
CA VAL A 234 -5.76 -4.21 5.96
C VAL A 234 -5.14 -5.09 4.90
N LEU A 235 -4.22 -4.55 4.08
CA LEU A 235 -3.51 -5.30 3.04
C LEU A 235 -2.24 -4.59 2.56
N SER A 236 -1.43 -5.31 1.79
CA SER A 236 -0.35 -4.78 0.97
C SER A 236 -0.64 -5.06 -0.50
N THR A 237 -0.23 -4.14 -1.36
CA THR A 237 -0.08 -4.35 -2.80
C THR A 237 1.42 -4.41 -3.12
N LYS A 238 1.78 -4.49 -4.41
CA LYS A 238 3.18 -4.41 -4.84
C LYS A 238 3.86 -3.08 -4.48
N ALA A 239 3.10 -2.01 -4.22
CA ALA A 239 3.64 -0.67 -4.03
C ALA A 239 3.22 -0.02 -2.72
N ASP A 240 2.14 -0.47 -2.09
CA ASP A 240 1.50 0.23 -0.98
C ASP A 240 1.04 -0.70 0.14
N ASN A 241 1.00 -0.17 1.36
CA ASN A 241 0.30 -0.73 2.49
C ASN A 241 -0.98 0.08 2.76
N TYR A 242 -2.03 -0.60 3.21
CA TYR A 242 -3.28 0.01 3.59
C TYR A 242 -3.60 -0.30 5.05
N PHE A 243 -3.97 0.76 5.78
CA PHE A 243 -4.35 0.71 7.18
C PHE A 243 -5.72 1.33 7.35
N GLU A 244 -6.56 0.71 8.16
CA GLU A 244 -7.80 1.32 8.60
C GLU A 244 -7.56 2.01 9.94
N VAL A 245 -8.10 3.21 10.09
CA VAL A 245 -8.21 3.92 11.36
C VAL A 245 -9.67 4.21 11.68
N ALA A 246 -10.05 3.98 12.94
CA ALA A 246 -11.31 4.43 13.50
C ALA A 246 -11.03 5.59 14.45
N CYS A 247 -11.83 6.65 14.34
CA CYS A 247 -11.67 7.89 15.10
C CYS A 247 -12.67 7.92 16.28
N GLN A 248 -12.34 8.69 17.32
CA GLN A 248 -13.22 8.85 18.50
C GLN A 248 -14.57 9.49 18.17
N ASP A 249 -14.63 10.33 17.12
CA ASP A 249 -15.85 10.98 16.65
C ASP A 249 -16.73 10.07 15.77
N GLY A 250 -16.41 8.78 15.68
CA GLY A 250 -17.16 7.79 14.90
C GLY A 250 -16.80 7.75 13.41
N LYS A 251 -15.94 8.66 12.93
CA LYS A 251 -15.41 8.58 11.56
C LYS A 251 -14.38 7.47 11.43
N GLY A 252 -14.06 7.13 10.20
CA GLY A 252 -12.92 6.26 9.90
C GLY A 252 -12.34 6.54 8.53
N TYR A 253 -11.08 6.12 8.37
CA TYR A 253 -10.33 6.31 7.15
C TYR A 253 -9.48 5.08 6.82
N MET A 254 -9.26 4.88 5.53
CA MET A 254 -8.24 3.98 5.01
C MET A 254 -7.03 4.83 4.61
N TYR A 255 -5.91 4.67 5.29
CA TYR A 255 -4.64 5.31 4.98
C TYR A 255 -3.84 4.44 4.02
N GLN A 256 -3.45 5.05 2.90
CA GLN A 256 -2.51 4.47 1.96
C GLN A 256 -1.11 4.97 2.28
N GLN A 257 -0.18 4.04 2.44
CA GLN A 257 1.23 4.28 2.67
C GLN A 257 2.03 3.66 1.53
N THR A 258 2.98 4.39 0.95
CA THR A 258 3.90 3.77 -0.02
C THR A 258 4.85 2.82 0.70
N MET A 259 4.98 1.60 0.20
CA MET A 259 5.89 0.59 0.73
C MET A 259 7.36 0.97 0.53
N ALA A 260 7.67 1.81 -0.47
CA ALA A 260 9.03 2.16 -0.82
C ALA A 260 9.71 3.07 0.20
N THR A 261 8.98 4.03 0.76
CA THR A 261 9.53 5.02 1.71
C THR A 261 8.79 5.05 3.04
N GLY A 262 7.67 4.35 3.16
CA GLY A 262 6.78 4.44 4.32
C GLY A 262 6.00 5.75 4.38
N ALA A 263 6.03 6.59 3.34
CA ALA A 263 5.34 7.87 3.33
C ALA A 263 3.82 7.73 3.15
N PHE A 264 3.07 8.66 3.74
CA PHE A 264 1.64 8.80 3.51
C PHE A 264 1.37 9.21 2.06
N VAL A 265 0.39 8.56 1.44
CA VAL A 265 -0.05 8.85 0.06
C VAL A 265 -1.36 9.60 0.07
N LYS A 266 -2.40 9.02 0.70
CA LYS A 266 -3.72 9.63 0.83
C LYS A 266 -4.54 8.97 1.93
N SER A 267 -5.58 9.69 2.35
CA SER A 267 -6.63 9.22 3.25
C SER A 267 -7.92 9.04 2.46
N ILE A 268 -8.54 7.86 2.55
CA ILE A 268 -9.80 7.53 1.89
C ILE A 268 -10.85 7.41 2.99
N PRO A 269 -11.93 8.22 3.00
CA PRO A 269 -13.01 8.05 3.98
C PRO A 269 -13.56 6.62 3.96
N CYS A 270 -13.87 6.04 5.12
CA CYS A 270 -14.38 4.67 5.20
C CYS A 270 -15.64 4.44 4.36
N ALA A 271 -16.47 5.47 4.23
CA ALA A 271 -17.64 5.49 3.35
C ALA A 271 -17.29 5.21 1.87
N GLN A 272 -16.05 5.41 1.44
CA GLN A 272 -15.59 5.21 0.06
C GLN A 272 -14.55 4.10 -0.08
N ALA A 273 -14.10 3.53 1.03
CA ALA A 273 -12.99 2.58 1.06
C ALA A 273 -13.38 1.16 0.62
N GLY A 274 -14.62 0.91 0.16
CA GLY A 274 -15.10 -0.43 -0.20
C GLY A 274 -14.26 -1.16 -1.26
N PHE A 275 -13.52 -0.42 -2.10
CA PHE A 275 -12.60 -1.00 -3.09
C PHE A 275 -11.25 -1.46 -2.50
N VAL A 276 -10.96 -1.14 -1.24
CA VAL A 276 -9.71 -1.52 -0.56
C VAL A 276 -10.00 -2.68 0.40
N GLY A 277 -9.62 -3.89 0.02
CA GLY A 277 -9.62 -5.04 0.95
C GLY A 277 -10.99 -5.41 1.54
N GLY A 278 -12.08 -5.11 0.85
CA GLY A 278 -13.44 -5.30 1.35
C GLY A 278 -13.98 -4.14 2.19
N GLY A 279 -13.22 -3.06 2.34
CA GLY A 279 -13.63 -1.84 3.04
C GLY A 279 -13.24 -1.80 4.52
N CYS A 280 -13.79 -0.79 5.20
CA CYS A 280 -13.60 -0.60 6.62
C CYS A 280 -14.47 -1.58 7.43
N THR A 281 -13.92 -2.09 8.54
CA THR A 281 -14.64 -3.01 9.45
C THR A 281 -14.64 -2.53 10.91
N MET A 282 -13.81 -1.55 11.26
CA MET A 282 -13.80 -0.91 12.58
C MET A 282 -14.74 0.30 12.64
N THR A 283 -15.16 0.81 11.47
CA THR A 283 -16.16 1.88 11.32
C THR A 283 -17.39 1.32 10.62
N ASP A 284 -18.59 1.69 11.07
CA ASP A 284 -19.83 1.41 10.33
C ASP A 284 -19.88 2.28 9.08
N ALA A 285 -19.36 1.73 7.97
CA ALA A 285 -19.28 2.45 6.71
C ALA A 285 -20.66 2.80 6.14
N VAL A 286 -21.72 2.05 6.46
CA VAL A 286 -23.09 2.33 6.00
C VAL A 286 -23.68 3.49 6.77
N ALA A 287 -23.53 3.51 8.10
CA ALA A 287 -23.92 4.64 8.92
C ALA A 287 -23.16 5.91 8.50
N ALA A 288 -21.84 5.81 8.27
CA ALA A 288 -21.01 6.91 7.81
C ALA A 288 -21.45 7.43 6.41
N GLN A 289 -21.74 6.54 5.46
CA GLN A 289 -22.28 6.92 4.15
C GLN A 289 -23.63 7.64 4.29
N THR A 290 -24.52 7.12 5.14
CA THR A 290 -25.87 7.68 5.34
C THR A 290 -25.80 9.07 5.96
N GLU A 291 -24.96 9.26 6.99
CA GLU A 291 -24.74 10.56 7.61
C GLU A 291 -24.15 11.56 6.61
N GLN A 292 -23.13 11.15 5.84
CA GLN A 292 -22.48 12.01 4.87
C GLN A 292 -23.42 12.38 3.70
N ALA A 293 -24.25 11.44 3.24
CA ALA A 293 -25.30 11.71 2.26
C ALA A 293 -26.30 12.76 2.79
N GLY A 294 -26.76 12.60 4.03
CA GLY A 294 -27.62 13.58 4.70
C GLY A 294 -26.96 14.97 4.83
N PHE A 295 -25.65 15.01 5.10
CA PHE A 295 -24.88 16.26 5.12
C PHE A 295 -24.83 16.94 3.75
N TYR A 296 -24.52 16.21 2.68
CA TYR A 296 -24.54 16.79 1.34
C TYR A 296 -25.94 17.21 0.91
N GLY A 297 -26.99 16.49 1.32
CA GLY A 297 -28.37 16.91 1.06
C GLY A 297 -28.66 18.28 1.68
N LYS A 298 -28.22 18.52 2.92
CA LYS A 298 -28.35 19.83 3.59
C LYS A 298 -27.54 20.92 2.88
N LEU A 299 -26.29 20.63 2.49
CA LEU A 299 -25.45 21.60 1.78
C LEU A 299 -26.00 21.94 0.39
N SER A 300 -26.47 20.93 -0.34
CA SER A 300 -27.09 21.09 -1.66
C SER A 300 -28.35 21.93 -1.57
N ALA A 301 -29.22 21.64 -0.59
CA ALA A 301 -30.42 22.44 -0.33
C ALA A 301 -30.07 23.90 0.00
N LYS A 302 -29.03 24.14 0.82
CA LYS A 302 -28.54 25.50 1.14
C LYS A 302 -27.98 26.22 -0.08
N ALA A 303 -27.36 25.49 -1.02
CA ALA A 303 -26.94 26.01 -2.33
C ALA A 303 -28.12 26.17 -3.31
N GLY A 304 -29.35 25.96 -2.84
CA GLY A 304 -30.57 26.11 -3.61
C GLY A 304 -30.97 24.88 -4.41
N PHE A 305 -30.25 23.76 -4.34
CA PHE A 305 -30.60 22.53 -5.06
C PHE A 305 -31.08 21.45 -4.07
N PRO A 306 -32.38 21.40 -3.71
CA PRO A 306 -32.88 20.35 -2.83
C PRO A 306 -32.62 18.98 -3.44
N CYS A 307 -31.86 18.16 -2.72
CA CYS A 307 -31.48 16.81 -3.12
C CYS A 307 -31.47 15.93 -1.88
N ASP A 308 -32.42 14.99 -1.81
CA ASP A 308 -32.34 13.90 -0.85
C ASP A 308 -31.30 12.90 -1.35
N VAL A 309 -30.05 13.03 -0.91
CA VAL A 309 -28.92 12.27 -1.49
C VAL A 309 -29.04 10.81 -1.10
N GLU A 310 -29.24 9.92 -2.08
CA GLU A 310 -29.23 8.46 -1.87
C GLU A 310 -27.85 7.85 -2.15
N LYS A 311 -27.06 8.51 -3.00
CA LYS A 311 -25.71 8.08 -3.36
C LYS A 311 -24.88 9.30 -3.75
N TYR A 312 -23.60 9.25 -3.43
CA TYR A 312 -22.65 10.29 -3.81
C TYR A 312 -21.28 9.70 -4.17
N GLY A 313 -20.47 10.51 -4.85
CA GLY A 313 -19.14 10.12 -5.29
C GLY A 313 -18.23 11.34 -5.29
N MET A 314 -17.09 11.27 -4.60
CA MET A 314 -16.12 12.36 -4.61
C MET A 314 -15.34 12.35 -5.93
N LEU A 315 -15.21 13.52 -6.54
CA LEU A 315 -14.35 13.74 -7.69
C LEU A 315 -13.03 14.39 -7.25
N PRO A 316 -11.93 14.17 -7.97
CA PRO A 316 -10.67 14.87 -7.71
C PRO A 316 -10.88 16.39 -7.71
N SER A 317 -10.30 17.07 -6.73
CA SER A 317 -10.26 18.53 -6.65
C SER A 317 -8.81 19.00 -6.68
N ALA A 318 -8.51 19.96 -7.56
CA ALA A 318 -7.22 20.64 -7.57
C ALA A 318 -7.08 21.67 -6.45
N ASP A 319 -8.21 22.10 -5.86
CA ASP A 319 -8.26 23.03 -4.75
C ASP A 319 -8.58 22.27 -3.45
N PRO A 320 -7.63 22.16 -2.50
CA PRO A 320 -7.84 21.43 -1.26
C PRO A 320 -8.90 22.06 -0.34
N LYS A 321 -9.36 23.28 -0.63
CA LYS A 321 -10.45 23.96 0.10
C LYS A 321 -11.83 23.68 -0.49
N LYS A 322 -11.90 22.97 -1.62
CA LYS A 322 -13.13 22.62 -2.32
C LYS A 322 -13.31 21.13 -2.36
N GLU A 323 -14.55 20.73 -2.12
CA GLU A 323 -14.98 19.35 -2.22
C GLU A 323 -15.94 19.21 -3.40
N VAL A 324 -15.53 18.42 -4.39
CA VAL A 324 -16.33 18.19 -5.60
C VAL A 324 -17.00 16.82 -5.46
N VAL A 325 -18.32 16.81 -5.53
CA VAL A 325 -19.14 15.62 -5.24
C VAL A 325 -20.22 15.45 -6.30
N GLU A 326 -20.28 14.28 -6.92
CA GLU A 326 -21.44 13.87 -7.70
C GLU A 326 -22.54 13.39 -6.76
N LEU A 327 -23.74 13.92 -6.94
CA LEU A 327 -24.93 13.63 -6.16
C LEU A 327 -25.95 12.89 -7.02
N LYS A 328 -26.44 11.76 -6.50
CA LYS A 328 -27.65 11.10 -6.97
C LYS A 328 -28.74 11.32 -5.94
N CYS A 329 -29.80 12.01 -6.36
CA CYS A 329 -30.92 12.37 -5.50
C CYS A 329 -32.02 11.31 -5.61
N LYS A 330 -32.54 10.86 -4.47
CA LYS A 330 -33.64 9.93 -4.34
C LYS A 330 -34.88 10.47 -5.03
N GLY A 331 -35.52 9.63 -5.85
CA GLY A 331 -36.75 10.00 -6.57
C GLY A 331 -36.55 11.07 -7.64
N SER A 332 -35.31 11.49 -7.93
CA SER A 332 -34.97 12.41 -9.01
C SER A 332 -34.15 11.70 -10.06
N GLU A 333 -34.54 11.91 -11.31
CA GLU A 333 -33.73 11.50 -12.45
C GLU A 333 -32.63 12.53 -12.77
N VAL A 334 -32.74 13.74 -12.23
CA VAL A 334 -31.71 14.78 -12.32
C VAL A 334 -30.70 14.57 -11.21
N GLY A 335 -29.47 14.17 -11.57
CA GLY A 335 -28.32 14.26 -10.68
C GLY A 335 -27.59 15.59 -10.81
N ALA A 336 -26.54 15.75 -10.01
CA ALA A 336 -25.81 16.99 -9.92
C ALA A 336 -24.33 16.78 -9.61
N ILE A 337 -23.50 17.76 -9.99
CA ILE A 337 -22.17 17.95 -9.43
C ILE A 337 -22.23 19.15 -8.50
N ALA A 338 -21.88 18.93 -7.23
CA ALA A 338 -21.78 19.96 -6.22
C ALA A 338 -20.32 20.29 -5.92
N ILE A 339 -20.01 21.57 -5.81
CA ILE A 339 -18.71 22.08 -5.37
C ILE A 339 -18.94 22.81 -4.05
N PHE A 340 -18.60 22.15 -2.94
CA PHE A 340 -18.72 22.70 -1.60
C PHE A 340 -17.41 23.34 -1.15
N THR A 341 -17.51 24.37 -0.34
CA THR A 341 -16.36 25.05 0.28
C THR A 341 -16.39 24.84 1.79
N ALA A 342 -15.22 24.92 2.42
CA ALA A 342 -15.10 24.80 3.88
C ALA A 342 -15.95 25.80 4.68
N ALA A 343 -16.32 26.94 4.07
CA ALA A 343 -17.22 27.93 4.68
C ALA A 343 -18.71 27.52 4.68
N GLY A 344 -19.04 26.31 4.22
CA GLY A 344 -20.40 25.80 4.19
C GLY A 344 -21.29 26.45 3.12
N GLY A 345 -20.68 27.06 2.10
CA GLY A 345 -21.31 27.49 0.85
C GLY A 345 -20.88 26.60 -0.30
N GLY A 346 -21.60 26.66 -1.43
CA GLY A 346 -21.24 25.86 -2.60
C GLY A 346 -22.07 26.20 -3.82
N THR A 347 -21.63 25.67 -4.96
CA THR A 347 -22.34 25.75 -6.24
C THR A 347 -22.77 24.36 -6.64
N VAL A 348 -24.01 24.20 -7.06
CA VAL A 348 -24.55 22.93 -7.55
C VAL A 348 -24.96 23.09 -9.01
N PHE A 349 -24.40 22.26 -9.87
CA PHE A 349 -24.73 22.16 -11.28
C PHE A 349 -25.56 20.89 -11.50
N ASP A 350 -26.69 21.01 -12.20
CA ASP A 350 -27.37 19.81 -12.72
C ASP A 350 -26.43 19.09 -13.71
N CYS A 351 -26.68 17.82 -14.00
CA CYS A 351 -25.75 17.06 -14.85
C CYS A 351 -25.57 17.60 -16.27
N VAL A 352 -26.54 18.33 -16.84
CA VAL A 352 -26.38 19.00 -18.13
C VAL A 352 -25.34 20.12 -18.02
N THR A 353 -25.50 20.97 -17.02
CA THR A 353 -24.68 22.16 -16.80
C THR A 353 -23.32 21.82 -16.20
N ALA A 354 -23.22 20.72 -15.46
CA ALA A 354 -21.97 20.18 -14.95
C ALA A 354 -20.99 19.85 -16.08
N GLU A 355 -21.47 19.25 -17.18
CA GLU A 355 -20.65 18.95 -18.36
C GLU A 355 -20.13 20.20 -19.06
N LEU A 356 -20.93 21.27 -19.10
CA LEU A 356 -20.50 22.57 -19.62
C LEU A 356 -19.41 23.21 -18.76
N ASN A 357 -19.33 22.83 -17.48
CA ASN A 357 -18.33 23.27 -16.51
C ASN A 357 -17.18 22.26 -16.34
N GLY A 358 -17.05 21.27 -17.24
CA GLY A 358 -15.92 20.34 -17.28
C GLY A 358 -16.05 19.10 -16.39
N TYR A 359 -17.22 18.85 -15.81
CA TYR A 359 -17.47 17.67 -14.97
C TYR A 359 -18.34 16.64 -15.68
N ARG A 360 -18.07 15.35 -15.47
CA ARG A 360 -18.91 14.26 -15.98
C ARG A 360 -19.74 13.68 -14.85
N CYS A 361 -21.04 13.51 -15.09
CA CYS A 361 -21.88 12.71 -14.21
C CYS A 361 -21.80 11.22 -14.62
N SER A 362 -21.55 10.36 -13.64
CA SER A 362 -21.48 8.90 -13.77
C SER A 362 -22.70 8.16 -13.20
N PHE A 363 -23.43 8.76 -12.26
CA PHE A 363 -24.62 8.19 -11.63
C PHE A 363 -25.92 8.55 -12.36
N THR A 364 -25.84 9.49 -13.30
CA THR A 364 -27.00 10.03 -14.02
C THR A 364 -26.90 9.66 -15.49
N LYS A 365 -27.93 8.99 -16.02
CA LYS A 365 -27.98 8.63 -17.44
C LYS A 365 -28.34 9.86 -18.27
N LYS A 366 -27.83 9.93 -19.50
CA LYS A 366 -28.03 11.08 -20.39
C LYS A 366 -29.51 11.34 -20.74
N ASP A 367 -30.30 10.28 -20.93
CA ASP A 367 -31.72 10.32 -21.29
C ASP A 367 -32.61 10.96 -20.21
N THR A 368 -32.25 10.78 -18.94
CA THR A 368 -32.97 11.40 -17.80
C THR A 368 -32.96 12.92 -17.82
N GLN A 369 -32.06 13.54 -18.61
CA GLN A 369 -31.96 14.99 -18.71
C GLN A 369 -32.94 15.59 -19.74
N TYR A 370 -33.60 14.77 -20.55
CA TYR A 370 -34.42 15.23 -21.67
C TYR A 370 -35.67 15.98 -21.21
N ALA A 371 -36.28 15.58 -20.10
CA ALA A 371 -37.43 16.26 -19.53
C ALA A 371 -37.08 17.71 -19.14
N ARG A 372 -35.93 17.91 -18.50
CA ARG A 372 -35.42 19.23 -18.12
C ARG A 372 -35.14 20.10 -19.34
N LEU A 373 -34.49 19.57 -20.38
CA LEU A 373 -34.24 20.30 -21.62
C LEU A 373 -35.52 20.62 -22.41
N SER A 374 -36.50 19.70 -22.38
CA SER A 374 -37.83 19.94 -22.96
C SER A 374 -38.55 21.08 -22.25
N GLN A 375 -38.38 21.20 -20.93
CA GLN A 375 -38.98 22.27 -20.15
C GLN A 375 -38.37 23.64 -20.48
N ASP A 376 -37.06 23.73 -20.69
CA ASP A 376 -36.42 24.99 -21.11
C ASP A 376 -36.96 25.47 -22.47
N LEU A 377 -37.19 24.54 -23.40
CA LEU A 377 -37.76 24.84 -24.72
C LEU A 377 -39.18 25.43 -24.63
N VAL A 378 -39.98 25.07 -23.62
CA VAL A 378 -41.28 25.71 -23.37
C VAL A 378 -41.10 27.20 -23.11
N GLY A 379 -40.06 27.60 -22.35
CA GLY A 379 -39.72 29.00 -22.08
C GLY A 379 -39.38 29.82 -23.33
N PHE A 380 -38.99 29.16 -24.44
CA PHE A 380 -38.75 29.77 -25.74
C PHE A 380 -39.91 29.58 -26.74
N ASN A 381 -41.12 29.26 -26.25
CA ASN A 381 -42.30 28.99 -27.07
C ASN A 381 -42.11 27.81 -28.05
N LYS A 382 -41.39 26.76 -27.62
CA LYS A 382 -41.17 25.50 -28.38
C LYS A 382 -41.72 24.28 -27.66
N ALA A 383 -42.93 24.41 -27.09
CA ALA A 383 -43.57 23.34 -26.33
C ALA A 383 -43.80 22.03 -27.12
N SER A 384 -43.82 22.09 -28.46
CA SER A 384 -43.94 20.91 -29.33
C SER A 384 -42.68 20.04 -29.36
N CYS A 385 -41.51 20.62 -29.13
CA CYS A 385 -40.25 19.88 -29.15
C CYS A 385 -40.06 19.16 -27.81
N LYS A 386 -40.38 17.87 -27.77
CA LYS A 386 -39.95 16.97 -26.71
C LYS A 386 -38.58 16.41 -27.05
N VAL A 387 -37.61 16.62 -26.17
CA VAL A 387 -36.22 16.22 -26.41
C VAL A 387 -36.11 14.70 -26.46
N SER A 388 -35.42 14.19 -27.48
CA SER A 388 -35.21 12.76 -27.75
C SER A 388 -33.74 12.37 -27.84
N ASP A 389 -32.86 13.34 -28.08
CA ASP A 389 -31.41 13.19 -27.96
C ASP A 389 -30.78 14.55 -27.66
N VAL A 390 -29.58 14.53 -27.10
CA VAL A 390 -28.82 15.72 -26.71
C VAL A 390 -27.35 15.55 -27.06
N ARG A 391 -26.65 16.63 -27.36
CA ARG A 391 -25.19 16.63 -27.51
C ARG A 391 -24.63 17.91 -26.90
N ILE A 392 -23.66 17.76 -26.01
CA ILE A 392 -22.84 18.90 -25.59
C ILE A 392 -21.96 19.32 -26.77
N MET A 393 -22.12 20.56 -27.20
CA MET A 393 -21.37 21.13 -28.33
C MET A 393 -20.02 21.69 -27.92
N GLY A 394 -19.87 22.02 -26.63
CA GLY A 394 -18.67 22.61 -26.02
C GLY A 394 -19.03 23.80 -25.15
N SER A 395 -18.01 24.40 -24.55
CA SER A 395 -18.12 25.64 -23.78
C SER A 395 -16.94 26.56 -24.03
N THR A 396 -17.19 27.84 -23.75
CA THR A 396 -16.22 28.91 -23.60
C THR A 396 -16.10 29.25 -22.12
N ASP A 397 -15.27 30.24 -21.76
CA ASP A 397 -15.12 30.69 -20.38
C ASP A 397 -16.44 31.14 -19.74
N ASN A 398 -17.40 31.65 -20.55
CA ASN A 398 -18.63 32.26 -20.05
C ASN A 398 -19.91 31.56 -20.50
N GLU A 399 -19.86 30.69 -21.50
CA GLU A 399 -21.05 30.12 -22.12
C GLU A 399 -20.83 28.71 -22.66
N GLY A 400 -21.79 27.81 -22.41
CA GLY A 400 -21.81 26.45 -22.90
C GLY A 400 -23.04 26.15 -23.73
N PHE A 401 -22.87 25.32 -24.76
CA PHE A 401 -23.90 25.06 -25.76
C PHE A 401 -24.33 23.61 -25.81
N VAL A 402 -25.63 23.39 -25.88
CA VAL A 402 -26.27 22.09 -25.89
C VAL A 402 -27.15 21.97 -27.13
N GLU A 403 -26.83 21.02 -28.00
CA GLU A 403 -27.68 20.62 -29.11
C GLU A 403 -28.75 19.65 -28.62
N VAL A 404 -30.02 19.88 -28.99
CA VAL A 404 -31.14 18.99 -28.67
C VAL A 404 -31.88 18.59 -29.94
N ALA A 405 -32.38 17.36 -29.98
CA ALA A 405 -33.24 16.85 -31.05
C ALA A 405 -34.66 16.61 -30.56
N CYS A 406 -35.64 16.93 -31.41
CA CYS A 406 -37.06 16.82 -31.10
C CYS A 406 -37.63 15.46 -31.52
N SER A 407 -38.48 14.86 -30.70
CA SER A 407 -39.13 13.56 -30.98
C SER A 407 -40.16 13.63 -32.11
N ASP A 408 -40.64 14.84 -32.45
CA ASP A 408 -41.56 15.08 -33.57
C ASP A 408 -40.87 14.99 -34.95
N GLY A 409 -39.54 14.82 -34.98
CA GLY A 409 -38.73 14.74 -36.19
C GLY A 409 -38.55 16.08 -36.91
N LEU A 410 -38.95 17.19 -36.29
CA LEU A 410 -38.67 18.54 -36.78
C LEU A 410 -37.21 18.94 -36.45
N PRO A 411 -36.65 19.95 -37.13
CA PRO A 411 -35.30 20.42 -36.83
C PRO A 411 -35.13 20.78 -35.36
N GLY A 412 -34.06 20.28 -34.75
CA GLY A 412 -33.72 20.59 -33.37
C GLY A 412 -33.09 21.96 -33.16
N TRP A 413 -32.64 22.16 -31.94
CA TRP A 413 -32.29 23.46 -31.39
C TRP A 413 -30.96 23.42 -30.66
N VAL A 414 -30.37 24.59 -30.45
CA VAL A 414 -29.21 24.79 -29.59
C VAL A 414 -29.58 25.73 -28.46
N LEU A 415 -29.29 25.30 -27.24
CA LEU A 415 -29.51 26.05 -26.01
C LEU A 415 -28.16 26.51 -25.45
N GLY A 416 -28.01 27.81 -25.22
CA GLY A 416 -26.83 28.42 -24.59
C GLY A 416 -27.06 28.68 -23.10
N TYR A 417 -26.12 28.27 -22.26
CA TYR A 417 -26.15 28.43 -20.81
C TYR A 417 -24.91 29.18 -20.32
N PRO A 418 -25.04 30.14 -19.40
CA PRO A 418 -23.87 30.70 -18.75
C PRO A 418 -23.12 29.63 -17.93
N THR A 419 -21.80 29.60 -18.04
CA THR A 419 -20.92 28.76 -17.22
C THR A 419 -20.61 29.44 -15.88
N GLY A 420 -20.20 28.68 -14.86
CA GLY A 420 -19.86 29.19 -13.54
C GLY A 420 -21.05 29.71 -12.71
N VAL A 421 -22.27 29.70 -13.24
CA VAL A 421 -23.48 30.20 -12.58
C VAL A 421 -24.25 29.04 -11.95
N ALA A 422 -24.67 29.19 -10.69
CA ALA A 422 -25.57 28.25 -10.04
C ALA A 422 -26.97 28.31 -10.68
N LYS A 423 -27.51 27.16 -11.09
CA LYS A 423 -28.82 27.03 -11.79
C LYS A 423 -28.95 27.96 -13.01
N PRO A 424 -28.09 27.80 -14.02
CA PRO A 424 -28.15 28.68 -15.18
C PRO A 424 -29.44 28.39 -15.96
N ALA A 425 -30.27 29.40 -16.17
CA ALA A 425 -31.30 29.35 -17.19
C ALA A 425 -30.66 29.45 -18.57
N ALA A 426 -31.23 28.79 -19.56
CA ALA A 426 -30.84 29.00 -20.95
C ALA A 426 -31.04 30.50 -21.29
N LYS A 427 -29.99 31.14 -21.83
CA LYS A 427 -30.00 32.55 -22.23
C LYS A 427 -30.11 32.72 -23.74
N GLU A 428 -29.62 31.72 -24.47
CA GLU A 428 -29.62 31.74 -25.93
C GLU A 428 -30.37 30.52 -26.47
N PHE A 429 -31.12 30.75 -27.55
CA PHE A 429 -31.88 29.74 -28.27
C PHE A 429 -31.65 29.95 -29.76
N LEU A 430 -31.02 28.97 -30.42
CA LEU A 430 -30.67 29.03 -31.83
C LEU A 430 -31.26 27.85 -32.58
N SER A 431 -31.73 28.10 -33.80
CA SER A 431 -31.94 27.01 -34.75
C SER A 431 -30.61 26.37 -35.14
N CYS A 432 -30.65 25.10 -35.54
CA CYS A 432 -29.45 24.44 -36.06
C CYS A 432 -28.81 25.15 -37.27
N ALA A 433 -29.60 25.90 -38.04
CA ALA A 433 -29.09 26.72 -39.14
C ALA A 433 -28.25 27.92 -38.64
N GLN A 434 -28.64 28.53 -37.51
CA GLN A 434 -27.93 29.65 -36.89
C GLN A 434 -26.66 29.18 -36.16
N ALA A 435 -26.69 27.98 -35.59
CA ALA A 435 -25.57 27.46 -34.79
C ALA A 435 -24.38 26.89 -35.59
N LYS A 436 -24.29 27.12 -36.91
CA LYS A 436 -23.23 26.55 -37.77
C LYS A 436 -21.80 26.88 -37.30
N GLY A 437 -21.60 28.04 -36.67
CA GLY A 437 -20.30 28.48 -36.13
C GLY A 437 -19.94 27.94 -34.74
N ILE A 438 -20.85 27.26 -34.06
CA ILE A 438 -20.68 26.81 -32.66
C ILE A 438 -20.42 25.31 -32.68
N GLY A 439 -19.32 24.84 -32.07
CA GLY A 439 -19.07 23.39 -31.89
C GLY A 439 -19.10 22.54 -33.18
N GLY A 440 -18.84 23.17 -34.33
CA GLY A 440 -18.96 22.55 -35.66
C GLY A 440 -20.40 22.31 -36.14
N GLY A 441 -21.37 23.06 -35.62
CA GLY A 441 -22.79 22.96 -35.95
C GLY A 441 -23.52 21.81 -35.27
N CYS A 442 -24.83 21.73 -35.55
CA CYS A 442 -25.66 20.60 -35.16
C CYS A 442 -25.21 19.32 -35.88
N LYS A 443 -25.05 18.24 -35.12
CA LYS A 443 -24.59 16.92 -35.62
C LYS A 443 -25.48 15.75 -35.19
N LEU A 444 -26.51 15.98 -34.36
CA LEU A 444 -27.45 14.91 -34.01
C LEU A 444 -28.12 14.39 -35.28
N PRO A 445 -28.14 13.06 -35.51
CA PRO A 445 -28.66 12.48 -36.75
C PRO A 445 -30.11 12.86 -37.05
N THR A 446 -30.91 13.01 -36.00
CA THR A 446 -32.34 13.37 -36.03
C THR A 446 -32.59 14.84 -36.36
N ASN A 447 -31.57 15.71 -36.29
CA ASN A 447 -31.68 17.15 -36.59
C ASN A 447 -31.33 17.52 -38.04
N LYS A 448 -30.99 16.54 -38.89
CA LYS A 448 -30.65 16.80 -40.28
C LYS A 448 -31.88 17.31 -41.03
N VAL A 449 -31.72 18.46 -41.69
CA VAL A 449 -32.74 19.04 -42.58
C VAL A 449 -33.09 17.98 -43.64
N LYS A 450 -34.37 17.59 -43.76
CA LYS A 450 -34.82 16.90 -44.98
C LYS A 450 -34.50 17.85 -46.13
N GLY A 451 -33.61 17.41 -47.02
CA GLY A 451 -33.15 18.18 -48.17
C GLY A 451 -34.29 18.60 -49.09
#